data_AF-R8B8I0-F1
#
_entry.id   AF-R8B8I0-F1
#
_cell.length_a   1.000
_cell.length_b   1.000
_cell.length_c   1.000
_cell.angle_alpha   90.00
_cell.angle_beta   90.00
_cell.angle_gamma   90.00
#
_symmetry.space_group_name_H-M   'P 1'
#
loop_
_entity.id
_entity.type
_entity.pdbx_description
1 polymer ?
#
loop_
_entity_poly.entity_id
_entity_poly.type
_entity_poly.pdbx_seq_one_letter_code
_entity_poly.pdbx_strand_id
1 'polypeptide(L)'
;MADDIETKFQAAIDAGKINGAVICATDAAGHFVYNKALGQRTLLSGEKVPQQLDDVLFLASATKLIATVAALQCVEDGLLTLTGDVSPIAPELAAKQVITGFSDDGETPVLEPAVRPITLEMLLTHSSGTAYDFINPIVGKWNQKFNKFEEGKRRPVEESFCYPLAFQPGSSWMYGTGLDWAGRLVEKVTGRTLGEHVQQRICNPLGLNSAQFYPVTREDLRARMVDLNPDDPEGLGRAPLGGGGEVNKRTRGDFGGHGLFMPGADYVKVLHSLLANDGKLLKPATVDDMFEHHLSPEATAGHQAALVGPLGVFFRVGIDPGTKVGHGLSGVLLLEDVDGWYGERTLTWGGGLTQTWFIDRKNDLCGIGAVQAALPVDSQEVEVLKQTFRRDIYRKHSEWKRQNQP
;
A
#
# COMPACT_ATOMS: atom_id res chain seq x y z
N MET A 1 -24.27 16.86 14.86
CA MET A 1 -24.52 15.81 13.85
C MET A 1 -23.51 14.72 14.12
N ALA A 2 -23.92 13.44 14.10
CA ALA A 2 -23.01 12.35 14.40
C ALA A 2 -21.85 12.34 13.40
N ASP A 3 -20.62 12.15 13.91
CA ASP A 3 -19.38 12.04 13.15
C ASP A 3 -19.22 10.61 12.59
N ASP A 4 -20.29 10.07 11.99
CA ASP A 4 -20.33 8.69 11.47
C ASP A 4 -20.09 8.62 9.95
N ILE A 5 -19.74 7.41 9.50
CA ILE A 5 -19.43 7.10 8.10
C ILE A 5 -20.58 7.53 7.19
N GLU A 6 -21.82 7.10 7.47
CA GLU A 6 -22.95 7.34 6.58
C GLU A 6 -23.23 8.84 6.39
N THR A 7 -23.20 9.61 7.47
CA THR A 7 -23.48 11.06 7.44
C THR A 7 -22.36 11.84 6.76
N LYS A 8 -21.10 11.57 7.10
CA LYS A 8 -19.94 12.32 6.55
C LYS A 8 -19.73 12.03 5.07
N PHE A 9 -19.83 10.77 4.69
CA PHE A 9 -19.63 10.39 3.30
C PHE A 9 -20.79 10.91 2.44
N GLN A 10 -22.03 10.87 2.92
CA GLN A 10 -23.15 11.47 2.19
C GLN A 10 -22.97 12.99 2.02
N ALA A 11 -22.53 13.71 3.06
CA ALA A 11 -22.27 15.14 2.96
C ALA A 11 -21.17 15.46 1.92
N ALA A 12 -20.10 14.66 1.86
CA ALA A 12 -19.04 14.82 0.87
C ALA A 12 -19.51 14.49 -0.56
N ILE A 13 -20.42 13.52 -0.72
CA ILE A 13 -21.09 13.21 -2.01
C ILE A 13 -21.97 14.39 -2.44
N ASP A 14 -22.81 14.91 -1.55
CA ASP A 14 -23.71 16.03 -1.83
C ASP A 14 -22.94 17.31 -2.18
N ALA A 15 -21.76 17.49 -1.60
CA ALA A 15 -20.83 18.58 -1.90
C ALA A 15 -20.02 18.36 -3.19
N GLY A 16 -20.16 17.21 -3.88
CA GLY A 16 -19.43 16.88 -5.09
C GLY A 16 -17.92 16.67 -4.89
N LYS A 17 -17.48 16.44 -3.65
CA LYS A 17 -16.06 16.21 -3.30
C LYS A 17 -15.63 14.77 -3.56
N ILE A 18 -16.57 13.84 -3.41
CA ILE A 18 -16.39 12.43 -3.71
C ILE A 18 -17.59 11.93 -4.53
N ASN A 19 -17.38 10.91 -5.33
CA ASN A 19 -18.47 10.22 -6.04
C ASN A 19 -19.08 9.10 -5.18
N GLY A 20 -18.27 8.52 -4.28
CA GLY A 20 -18.69 7.39 -3.45
C GLY A 20 -17.60 6.84 -2.55
N ALA A 21 -17.86 5.68 -1.96
CA ALA A 21 -16.88 4.92 -1.20
C ALA A 21 -17.22 3.44 -1.14
N VAL A 22 -16.20 2.61 -0.92
CA VAL A 22 -16.33 1.19 -0.59
C VAL A 22 -15.64 0.95 0.75
N ILE A 23 -16.37 0.42 1.71
CA ILE A 23 -15.91 0.15 3.07
C ILE A 23 -16.25 -1.30 3.41
N CYS A 24 -15.26 -2.06 3.84
CA CYS A 24 -15.40 -3.45 4.25
C CYS A 24 -14.60 -3.68 5.54
N ALA A 25 -15.23 -4.24 6.57
CA ALA A 25 -14.57 -4.57 7.83
C ALA A 25 -15.20 -5.80 8.49
N THR A 26 -14.39 -6.56 9.22
CA THR A 26 -14.84 -7.80 9.87
C THR A 26 -13.92 -8.22 11.03
N ASP A 27 -14.47 -8.98 11.97
CA ASP A 27 -13.69 -9.72 12.98
C ASP A 27 -13.19 -11.07 12.43
N ALA A 28 -12.33 -11.78 13.15
CA ALA A 28 -11.77 -13.06 12.69
C ALA A 28 -12.83 -14.15 12.51
N ALA A 29 -13.89 -14.13 13.34
CA ALA A 29 -14.95 -15.13 13.30
C ALA A 29 -16.00 -14.87 12.21
N GLY A 30 -16.02 -13.66 11.62
CA GLY A 30 -17.07 -13.22 10.70
C GLY A 30 -18.40 -12.92 11.41
N HIS A 31 -18.40 -12.70 12.72
CA HIS A 31 -19.61 -12.38 13.49
C HIS A 31 -19.97 -10.89 13.34
N PHE A 32 -18.98 -10.01 13.46
CA PHE A 32 -19.08 -8.63 13.04
C PHE A 32 -18.68 -8.50 11.57
N VAL A 33 -19.60 -7.98 10.75
CA VAL A 33 -19.34 -7.64 9.35
C VAL A 33 -19.98 -6.28 9.05
N TYR A 34 -19.18 -5.36 8.52
CA TYR A 34 -19.66 -4.07 8.04
C TYR A 34 -19.18 -3.86 6.61
N ASN A 35 -20.11 -4.00 5.66
CA ASN A 35 -19.87 -3.77 4.24
C ASN A 35 -20.81 -2.68 3.73
N LYS A 36 -20.25 -1.61 3.19
CA LYS A 36 -21.00 -0.51 2.58
C LYS A 36 -20.34 -0.04 1.28
N ALA A 37 -21.15 0.03 0.23
CA ALA A 37 -20.87 0.86 -0.94
C ALA A 37 -21.80 2.07 -0.88
N LEU A 38 -21.24 3.26 -1.03
CA LEU A 38 -21.93 4.54 -0.95
C LEU A 38 -21.72 5.31 -2.25
N GLY A 39 -22.72 6.07 -2.68
CA GLY A 39 -22.64 6.92 -3.86
C GLY A 39 -22.72 6.17 -5.19
N GLN A 40 -22.03 6.69 -6.20
CA GLN A 40 -22.12 6.25 -7.59
C GLN A 40 -20.73 6.22 -8.24
N ARG A 41 -20.59 5.43 -9.30
CA ARG A 41 -19.47 5.55 -10.25
C ARG A 41 -20.00 5.93 -11.64
N THR A 42 -19.15 6.58 -12.42
CA THR A 42 -19.46 6.97 -13.80
C THR A 42 -18.71 6.04 -14.74
N LEU A 43 -19.42 5.35 -15.64
CA LEU A 43 -18.81 4.54 -16.69
C LEU A 43 -18.15 5.43 -17.74
N LEU A 44 -17.26 4.87 -18.55
CA LEU A 44 -16.62 5.61 -19.66
C LEU A 44 -17.62 6.24 -20.64
N SER A 45 -18.84 5.68 -20.76
CA SER A 45 -19.95 6.22 -21.55
C SER A 45 -20.54 7.52 -20.99
N GLY A 46 -20.23 7.88 -19.74
CA GLY A 46 -20.89 8.95 -18.99
C GLY A 46 -22.11 8.49 -18.20
N GLU A 47 -22.54 7.23 -18.33
CA GLU A 47 -23.62 6.67 -17.51
C GLU A 47 -23.21 6.58 -16.04
N LYS A 48 -24.09 7.02 -15.13
CA LYS A 48 -23.89 6.90 -13.69
C LYS A 48 -24.60 5.67 -13.16
N VAL A 49 -23.88 4.84 -12.41
CA VAL A 49 -24.41 3.63 -11.78
C VAL A 49 -24.12 3.64 -10.28
N PRO A 50 -24.98 3.05 -9.42
CA PRO A 50 -24.71 2.96 -7.99
C PRO A 50 -23.41 2.22 -7.72
N GLN A 51 -22.62 2.72 -6.77
CA GLN A 51 -21.41 2.04 -6.30
C GLN A 51 -21.77 0.65 -5.74
N GLN A 52 -20.97 -0.37 -6.03
CA GLN A 52 -21.10 -1.73 -5.54
C GLN A 52 -19.87 -2.18 -4.77
N LEU A 53 -20.04 -3.18 -3.91
CA LEU A 53 -18.94 -3.76 -3.10
C LEU A 53 -17.91 -4.51 -3.95
N ASP A 54 -18.32 -4.99 -5.13
CA ASP A 54 -17.49 -5.73 -6.08
C ASP A 54 -16.92 -4.85 -7.19
N ASP A 55 -17.13 -3.53 -7.14
CA ASP A 55 -16.46 -2.61 -8.06
C ASP A 55 -14.93 -2.74 -7.91
N VAL A 56 -14.23 -2.73 -9.05
CA VAL A 56 -12.78 -2.94 -9.10
C VAL A 56 -12.07 -1.62 -8.82
N LEU A 57 -11.31 -1.60 -7.72
CA LEU A 57 -10.63 -0.41 -7.21
C LEU A 57 -9.15 -0.44 -7.61
N PHE A 58 -8.57 0.71 -7.98
CA PHE A 58 -7.11 0.83 -8.03
C PHE A 58 -6.54 0.84 -6.61
N LEU A 59 -5.82 -0.20 -6.19
CA LEU A 59 -5.33 -0.28 -4.80
C LEU A 59 -4.20 0.69 -4.48
N ALA A 60 -3.52 1.22 -5.51
CA ALA A 60 -2.28 1.97 -5.33
C ALA A 60 -1.37 1.24 -4.33
N SER A 61 -0.85 1.95 -3.34
CA SER A 61 0.07 1.38 -2.33
C SER A 61 -0.52 0.33 -1.38
N ALA A 62 -1.83 0.07 -1.39
CA ALA A 62 -2.37 -1.10 -0.69
C ALA A 62 -1.91 -2.42 -1.35
N THR A 63 -1.44 -2.36 -2.62
CA THR A 63 -0.74 -3.48 -3.30
C THR A 63 0.46 -4.01 -2.49
N LYS A 64 1.12 -3.17 -1.67
CA LYS A 64 2.31 -3.54 -0.90
C LYS A 64 2.08 -4.69 0.07
N LEU A 65 0.87 -4.79 0.65
CA LEU A 65 0.52 -5.93 1.51
C LEU A 65 0.47 -7.23 0.72
N ILE A 66 -0.12 -7.19 -0.48
CA ILE A 66 -0.23 -8.36 -1.36
C ILE A 66 1.16 -8.80 -1.84
N ALA A 67 2.02 -7.86 -2.23
CA ALA A 67 3.40 -8.13 -2.61
C ALA A 67 4.23 -8.68 -1.43
N THR A 68 3.99 -8.17 -0.21
CA THR A 68 4.63 -8.69 1.01
C THR A 68 4.24 -10.14 1.26
N VAL A 69 2.94 -10.48 1.21
CA VAL A 69 2.48 -11.87 1.36
C VAL A 69 3.11 -12.78 0.31
N ALA A 70 3.15 -12.37 -0.96
CA ALA A 70 3.79 -13.15 -2.02
C ALA A 70 5.30 -13.39 -1.77
N ALA A 71 6.01 -12.37 -1.27
CA ALA A 71 7.42 -12.51 -0.92
C ALA A 71 7.63 -13.45 0.29
N LEU A 72 6.77 -13.37 1.30
CA LEU A 72 6.82 -14.25 2.47
C LEU A 72 6.46 -15.70 2.13
N GLN A 73 5.58 -15.94 1.16
CA GLN A 73 5.33 -17.28 0.62
C GLN A 73 6.61 -17.86 -0.02
N CYS A 74 7.41 -17.04 -0.70
CA CYS A 74 8.71 -17.46 -1.23
C CYS A 74 9.73 -17.72 -0.12
N VAL A 75 9.62 -17.05 1.04
CA VAL A 75 10.42 -17.38 2.23
C VAL A 75 10.01 -18.75 2.79
N GLU A 76 8.71 -19.03 2.91
CA GLU A 76 8.23 -20.33 3.37
C GLU A 76 8.60 -21.49 2.45
N ASP A 77 8.65 -21.24 1.14
CA ASP A 77 9.07 -22.20 0.12
C ASP A 77 10.60 -22.38 0.09
N GLY A 78 11.36 -21.61 0.89
CA GLY A 78 12.83 -21.66 0.94
C GLY A 78 13.53 -21.05 -0.28
N LEU A 79 12.81 -20.28 -1.09
CA LEU A 79 13.33 -19.60 -2.28
C LEU A 79 13.98 -18.26 -1.95
N LEU A 80 13.55 -17.64 -0.85
CA LEU A 80 14.09 -16.40 -0.30
C LEU A 80 14.32 -16.56 1.21
N THR A 81 15.08 -15.63 1.78
CA THR A 81 15.14 -15.44 3.24
C THR A 81 14.99 -13.96 3.53
N LEU A 82 14.47 -13.60 4.72
CA LEU A 82 14.31 -12.20 5.11
C LEU A 82 15.65 -11.46 5.16
N THR A 83 16.70 -12.10 5.68
CA THR A 83 17.99 -11.47 5.98
C THR A 83 19.10 -11.84 4.99
N GLY A 84 18.83 -12.69 4.01
CA GLY A 84 19.80 -13.08 3.00
C GLY A 84 20.11 -11.97 2.00
N ASP A 85 21.31 -12.05 1.42
CA ASP A 85 21.76 -11.16 0.35
C ASP A 85 20.94 -11.40 -0.92
N VAL A 86 20.24 -10.36 -1.41
CA VAL A 86 19.44 -10.44 -2.64
C VAL A 86 20.26 -10.23 -3.92
N SER A 87 21.53 -9.85 -3.81
CA SER A 87 22.41 -9.54 -4.95
C SER A 87 22.50 -10.64 -6.01
N PRO A 88 22.56 -11.95 -5.67
CA PRO A 88 22.55 -13.01 -6.68
C PRO A 88 21.28 -13.07 -7.52
N ILE A 89 20.16 -12.56 -6.99
CA ILE A 89 18.83 -12.58 -7.63
C ILE A 89 18.58 -11.24 -8.33
N ALA A 90 18.91 -10.12 -7.68
CA ALA A 90 18.75 -8.76 -8.17
C ALA A 90 20.11 -8.01 -8.21
N PRO A 91 21.00 -8.33 -9.16
CA PRO A 91 22.28 -7.62 -9.31
C PRO A 91 22.10 -6.12 -9.56
N GLU A 92 20.95 -5.70 -10.08
CA GLU A 92 20.59 -4.30 -10.30
C GLU A 92 20.46 -3.52 -8.97
N LEU A 93 20.07 -4.18 -7.88
CA LEU A 93 20.08 -3.60 -6.53
C LEU A 93 21.51 -3.50 -5.97
N ALA A 94 22.31 -4.55 -6.18
CA ALA A 94 23.70 -4.61 -5.71
C ALA A 94 24.59 -3.55 -6.37
N ALA A 95 24.28 -3.19 -7.62
CA ALA A 95 25.00 -2.16 -8.36
C ALA A 95 24.70 -0.73 -7.88
N LYS A 96 23.69 -0.52 -7.03
CA LYS A 96 23.31 0.82 -6.57
C LYS A 96 24.34 1.35 -5.57
N GLN A 97 24.76 2.58 -5.80
CA GLN A 97 25.50 3.38 -4.84
C GLN A 97 24.56 4.24 -4.00
N VAL A 98 25.05 4.73 -2.87
CA VAL A 98 24.35 5.67 -2.00
C VAL A 98 24.68 7.10 -2.43
N ILE A 99 23.67 7.92 -2.68
CA ILE A 99 23.86 9.35 -2.96
C ILE A 99 23.91 10.13 -1.66
N THR A 100 25.02 10.82 -1.40
CA THR A 100 25.23 11.64 -0.18
C THR A 100 25.05 13.13 -0.44
N GLY A 101 24.95 13.54 -1.71
CA GLY A 101 24.70 14.91 -2.11
C GLY A 101 25.10 15.19 -3.54
N PHE A 102 25.38 16.45 -3.82
CA PHE A 102 25.96 16.95 -5.07
C PHE A 102 27.20 17.79 -4.73
N SER A 103 28.18 17.85 -5.62
CA SER A 103 29.35 18.71 -5.47
C SER A 103 28.99 20.19 -5.39
N ASP A 104 29.97 21.05 -5.12
CA ASP A 104 29.80 22.50 -4.96
C ASP A 104 29.20 23.18 -6.21
N ASP A 105 29.36 22.59 -7.39
CA ASP A 105 28.71 23.03 -8.63
C ASP A 105 27.18 22.80 -8.64
N GLY A 106 26.67 22.01 -7.68
CA GLY A 106 25.28 21.59 -7.59
C GLY A 106 24.88 20.54 -8.62
N GLU A 107 25.79 20.04 -9.44
CA GLU A 107 25.49 19.30 -10.66
C GLU A 107 25.97 17.85 -10.61
N THR A 108 27.13 17.56 -10.04
CA THR A 108 27.70 16.20 -10.04
C THR A 108 27.29 15.43 -8.78
N PRO A 109 26.64 14.26 -8.88
CA PRO A 109 26.23 13.49 -7.70
C PRO A 109 27.45 12.92 -6.97
N VAL A 110 27.46 13.05 -5.65
CA VAL A 110 28.45 12.40 -4.78
C VAL A 110 27.90 11.04 -4.37
N LEU A 111 28.59 9.98 -4.78
CA LEU A 111 28.17 8.59 -4.61
C LEU A 111 29.17 7.81 -3.76
N GLU A 112 28.65 6.99 -2.87
CA GLU A 112 29.43 6.08 -2.03
C GLU A 112 28.98 4.63 -2.25
N PRO A 113 29.89 3.64 -2.15
CA PRO A 113 29.50 2.23 -2.18
C PRO A 113 28.52 1.89 -1.04
N ALA A 114 27.59 0.97 -1.31
CA ALA A 114 26.79 0.37 -0.25
C ALA A 114 27.71 -0.48 0.67
N VAL A 115 27.60 -0.30 1.98
CA VAL A 115 28.47 -0.97 2.97
C VAL A 115 28.03 -2.40 3.31
N ARG A 116 26.83 -2.79 2.90
CA ARG A 116 26.25 -4.11 3.11
C ARG A 116 25.24 -4.43 2.01
N PRO A 117 24.96 -5.71 1.72
CA PRO A 117 23.91 -6.09 0.78
C PRO A 117 22.53 -5.65 1.26
N ILE A 118 21.64 -5.41 0.31
CA ILE A 118 20.21 -5.24 0.57
C ILE A 118 19.60 -6.62 0.87
N THR A 119 18.68 -6.68 1.82
CA THR A 119 17.93 -7.90 2.16
C THR A 119 16.45 -7.75 1.81
N LEU A 120 15.70 -8.85 1.79
CA LEU A 120 14.25 -8.81 1.59
C LEU A 120 13.56 -8.02 2.70
N GLU A 121 13.92 -8.24 3.97
CA GLU A 121 13.39 -7.49 5.12
C GLU A 121 13.53 -5.98 4.93
N MET A 122 14.68 -5.52 4.43
CA MET A 122 14.92 -4.11 4.17
C MET A 122 13.99 -3.55 3.07
N LEU A 123 13.68 -4.36 2.06
CA LEU A 123 12.72 -3.99 1.01
C LEU A 123 11.29 -3.90 1.55
N LEU A 124 10.87 -4.87 2.36
CA LEU A 124 9.52 -4.95 2.95
C LEU A 124 9.25 -3.86 4.00
N THR A 125 10.32 -3.31 4.61
CA THR A 125 10.26 -2.32 5.70
C THR A 125 10.68 -0.92 5.29
N HIS A 126 10.95 -0.68 4.00
CA HIS A 126 11.42 0.62 3.49
C HIS A 126 12.75 1.10 4.11
N SER A 127 13.62 0.16 4.50
CA SER A 127 14.94 0.44 5.07
C SER A 127 16.10 0.06 4.14
N SER A 128 15.84 -0.30 2.88
CA SER A 128 16.89 -0.66 1.89
C SER A 128 17.68 0.54 1.35
N GLY A 129 17.17 1.76 1.52
CA GLY A 129 17.69 2.98 0.88
C GLY A 129 17.01 3.30 -0.46
N THR A 130 16.23 2.40 -1.06
CA THR A 130 15.44 2.74 -2.27
C THR A 130 14.26 3.64 -1.86
N ALA A 131 14.28 4.91 -2.28
CA ALA A 131 13.25 5.90 -1.95
C ALA A 131 12.48 6.34 -3.20
N TYR A 132 11.24 6.80 -3.05
CA TYR A 132 10.55 7.46 -4.17
C TYR A 132 11.19 8.83 -4.44
N ASP A 133 11.38 9.16 -5.71
CA ASP A 133 12.02 10.38 -6.18
C ASP A 133 11.19 11.64 -5.89
N PHE A 134 9.86 11.52 -5.83
CA PHE A 134 8.96 12.58 -5.40
C PHE A 134 8.88 12.75 -3.87
N ILE A 135 9.48 11.85 -3.09
CA ILE A 135 9.53 11.91 -1.63
C ILE A 135 10.90 12.39 -1.14
N ASN A 136 11.99 11.84 -1.69
CA ASN A 136 13.35 12.18 -1.30
C ASN A 136 13.95 13.21 -2.28
N PRO A 137 14.25 14.45 -1.84
CA PRO A 137 14.70 15.51 -2.76
C PRO A 137 16.03 15.22 -3.47
N ILE A 138 16.95 14.50 -2.83
CA ILE A 138 18.27 14.18 -3.41
C ILE A 138 18.09 13.16 -4.54
N VAL A 139 17.30 12.11 -4.30
CA VAL A 139 16.91 11.14 -5.33
C VAL A 139 16.09 11.80 -6.44
N GLY A 140 15.16 12.69 -6.08
CA GLY A 140 14.37 13.50 -7.02
C GLY A 140 15.21 14.33 -7.97
N LYS A 141 16.19 15.06 -7.43
CA LYS A 141 17.14 15.84 -8.23
C LYS A 141 17.97 14.95 -9.15
N TRP A 142 18.46 13.81 -8.65
CA TRP A 142 19.16 12.84 -9.49
C TRP A 142 18.27 12.34 -10.63
N ASN A 143 17.03 11.96 -10.32
CA ASN A 143 16.08 11.40 -11.28
C ASN A 143 15.76 12.41 -12.40
N GLN A 144 15.49 13.67 -12.06
CA GLN A 144 15.23 14.72 -13.05
C GLN A 144 16.39 14.95 -14.02
N LYS A 145 17.63 14.82 -13.54
CA LYS A 145 18.83 15.10 -14.33
C LYS A 145 19.26 13.91 -15.20
N PHE A 146 19.25 12.70 -14.64
CA PHE A 146 19.88 11.53 -15.25
C PHE A 146 18.87 10.52 -15.82
N ASN A 147 17.63 10.52 -15.34
CA ASN A 147 16.60 9.61 -15.84
C ASN A 147 15.79 10.28 -16.96
N LYS A 148 16.22 10.05 -18.20
CA LYS A 148 15.49 10.56 -19.38
C LYS A 148 14.23 9.74 -19.60
N PHE A 149 13.09 10.33 -19.29
CA PHE A 149 11.79 9.77 -19.62
C PHE A 149 11.48 10.01 -21.10
N GLU A 150 11.28 8.92 -21.85
CA GLU A 150 10.79 8.95 -23.22
C GLU A 150 9.26 8.80 -23.19
N GLU A 151 8.55 9.74 -23.81
CA GLU A 151 7.09 9.69 -23.89
C GLU A 151 6.62 8.40 -24.59
N GLY A 152 5.59 7.77 -24.04
CA GLY A 152 5.04 6.50 -24.55
C GLY A 152 5.87 5.24 -24.20
N LYS A 153 7.06 5.38 -23.62
CA LYS A 153 7.88 4.23 -23.22
C LYS A 153 7.49 3.69 -21.86
N ARG A 154 7.03 2.44 -21.84
CA ARG A 154 6.78 1.67 -20.61
C ARG A 154 8.02 0.87 -20.21
N ARG A 155 8.37 0.92 -18.92
CA ARG A 155 9.61 0.37 -18.36
C ARG A 155 9.31 -0.61 -17.23
N PRO A 156 10.09 -1.70 -17.10
CA PRO A 156 10.04 -2.61 -15.96
C PRO A 156 10.57 -1.90 -14.70
N VAL A 157 10.43 -2.58 -13.55
CA VAL A 157 10.83 -2.06 -12.23
C VAL A 157 12.30 -1.61 -12.23
N GLU A 158 13.20 -2.45 -12.75
CA GLU A 158 14.64 -2.22 -12.79
C GLU A 158 15.04 -0.96 -13.58
N GLU A 159 14.35 -0.68 -14.68
CA GLU A 159 14.57 0.52 -15.49
C GLU A 159 13.85 1.76 -14.93
N SER A 160 12.67 1.57 -14.31
CA SER A 160 11.87 2.65 -13.73
C SER A 160 12.52 3.24 -12.48
N PHE A 161 13.15 2.39 -11.67
CA PHE A 161 13.74 2.74 -10.39
C PHE A 161 15.26 2.57 -10.41
N CYS A 162 15.90 3.08 -11.47
CA CYS A 162 17.33 2.99 -11.72
C CYS A 162 18.19 3.90 -10.81
N TYR A 163 17.57 4.84 -10.08
CA TYR A 163 18.27 5.83 -9.24
C TYR A 163 19.02 5.23 -8.03
N PRO A 164 20.01 5.98 -7.48
CA PRO A 164 20.81 5.56 -6.33
C PRO A 164 19.99 5.42 -5.04
N LEU A 165 20.59 4.80 -4.02
CA LEU A 165 20.04 4.69 -2.68
C LEU A 165 20.13 6.04 -1.95
N ALA A 166 19.11 6.41 -1.18
CA ALA A 166 19.07 7.63 -0.40
C ALA A 166 19.91 7.58 0.89
N PHE A 167 20.25 6.38 1.36
CA PHE A 167 21.03 6.12 2.56
C PHE A 167 21.58 4.68 2.52
N GLN A 168 22.49 4.34 3.44
CA GLN A 168 23.08 3.01 3.52
C GLN A 168 22.03 1.93 3.87
N PRO A 169 22.00 0.76 3.22
CA PRO A 169 20.98 -0.27 3.49
C PRO A 169 20.88 -0.60 4.98
N GLY A 170 19.72 -0.44 5.60
CA GLY A 170 19.42 -0.71 7.00
C GLY A 170 19.76 0.42 7.99
N SER A 171 20.28 1.56 7.53
CA SER A 171 20.73 2.68 8.39
C SER A 171 19.70 3.80 8.56
N SER A 172 18.57 3.75 7.87
CA SER A 172 17.49 4.74 7.97
C SER A 172 16.20 4.15 7.41
N TRP A 173 15.18 4.97 7.27
CA TRP A 173 13.89 4.64 6.68
C TRP A 173 13.46 5.74 5.72
N MET A 174 12.98 5.36 4.54
CA MET A 174 12.26 6.27 3.64
C MET A 174 11.32 5.50 2.75
N TYR A 175 10.09 5.97 2.66
CA TYR A 175 9.08 5.38 1.79
C TYR A 175 9.55 5.34 0.32
N GLY A 176 9.41 4.17 -0.31
CA GLY A 176 10.02 3.94 -1.61
C GLY A 176 9.62 2.65 -2.30
N THR A 177 10.45 2.26 -3.27
CA THR A 177 10.18 1.23 -4.28
C THR A 177 10.53 -0.19 -3.83
N GLY A 178 10.73 -0.38 -2.51
CA GLY A 178 11.15 -1.67 -1.95
C GLY A 178 10.22 -2.82 -2.35
N LEU A 179 8.90 -2.62 -2.33
CA LEU A 179 7.94 -3.66 -2.69
C LEU A 179 7.82 -3.91 -4.20
N ASP A 180 8.20 -2.94 -5.03
CA ASP A 180 8.34 -3.18 -6.47
C ASP A 180 9.50 -4.15 -6.73
N TRP A 181 10.63 -3.92 -6.04
CA TRP A 181 11.77 -4.83 -6.07
C TRP A 181 11.47 -6.20 -5.44
N ALA A 182 10.73 -6.25 -4.32
CA ALA A 182 10.31 -7.52 -3.72
C ALA A 182 9.42 -8.32 -4.69
N GLY A 183 8.52 -7.65 -5.41
CA GLY A 183 7.76 -8.25 -6.51
C GLY A 183 8.66 -8.87 -7.58
N ARG A 184 9.69 -8.14 -8.04
CA ARG A 184 10.69 -8.68 -8.99
C ARG A 184 11.47 -9.87 -8.44
N LEU A 185 11.79 -9.88 -7.15
CA LEU A 185 12.43 -11.03 -6.52
C LEU A 185 11.54 -12.27 -6.61
N VAL A 186 10.23 -12.13 -6.29
CA VAL A 186 9.24 -13.20 -6.45
C VAL A 186 9.24 -13.72 -7.89
N GLU A 187 9.20 -12.83 -8.88
CA GLU A 187 9.20 -13.23 -10.30
C GLU A 187 10.46 -14.01 -10.68
N LYS A 188 11.64 -13.50 -10.27
CA LYS A 188 12.94 -14.12 -10.59
C LYS A 188 13.10 -15.50 -9.95
N VAL A 189 12.66 -15.69 -8.71
CA VAL A 189 12.84 -16.99 -8.00
C VAL A 189 11.76 -18.01 -8.34
N THR A 190 10.59 -17.58 -8.79
CA THR A 190 9.47 -18.48 -9.12
C THR A 190 9.33 -18.76 -10.62
N GLY A 191 9.91 -17.92 -11.48
CA GLY A 191 9.75 -18.00 -12.93
C GLY A 191 8.34 -17.64 -13.44
N ARG A 192 7.51 -17.04 -12.60
CA ARG A 192 6.15 -16.56 -12.91
C ARG A 192 6.09 -15.04 -12.86
N THR A 193 5.11 -14.42 -13.49
CA THR A 193 4.85 -13.00 -13.19
C THR A 193 4.30 -12.84 -11.77
N LEU A 194 4.41 -11.65 -11.19
CA LEU A 194 3.89 -11.40 -9.85
C LEU A 194 2.37 -11.59 -9.83
N GLY A 195 1.67 -11.16 -10.88
CA GLY A 195 0.24 -11.38 -11.07
C GLY A 195 -0.15 -12.86 -11.12
N GLU A 196 0.62 -13.70 -11.81
CA GLU A 196 0.41 -15.15 -11.82
C GLU A 196 0.62 -15.76 -10.42
N HIS A 197 1.67 -15.34 -9.71
CA HIS A 197 1.93 -15.79 -8.34
C HIS A 197 0.80 -15.37 -7.38
N VAL A 198 0.38 -14.10 -7.44
CA VAL A 198 -0.73 -13.56 -6.64
C VAL A 198 -2.02 -14.31 -6.94
N GLN A 199 -2.34 -14.54 -8.22
CA GLN A 199 -3.53 -15.29 -8.60
C GLN A 199 -3.49 -16.71 -8.00
N GLN A 200 -2.36 -17.41 -8.14
CA GLN A 200 -2.25 -18.79 -7.71
C GLN A 200 -2.18 -18.98 -6.20
N ARG A 201 -1.42 -18.13 -5.49
CA ARG A 201 -1.04 -18.34 -4.08
C ARG A 201 -1.81 -17.45 -3.11
N ILE A 202 -2.53 -16.44 -3.59
CA ILE A 202 -3.32 -15.54 -2.75
C ILE A 202 -4.79 -15.54 -3.17
N CYS A 203 -5.08 -15.29 -4.45
CA CYS A 203 -6.45 -15.20 -4.92
C CYS A 203 -7.16 -16.57 -4.91
N ASN A 204 -6.57 -17.61 -5.50
CA ASN A 204 -7.19 -18.92 -5.58
C ASN A 204 -7.52 -19.55 -4.20
N PRO A 205 -6.61 -19.54 -3.19
CA PRO A 205 -6.92 -20.05 -1.85
C PRO A 205 -8.08 -19.32 -1.15
N LEU A 206 -8.31 -18.06 -1.52
CA LEU A 206 -9.38 -17.23 -0.99
C LEU A 206 -10.62 -17.15 -1.92
N GLY A 207 -10.61 -17.87 -3.05
CA GLY A 207 -11.71 -17.88 -4.03
C GLY A 207 -11.91 -16.54 -4.75
N LEU A 208 -10.84 -15.75 -4.94
CA LEU A 208 -10.88 -14.43 -5.57
C LEU A 208 -10.58 -14.55 -7.08
N ASN A 209 -11.40 -13.91 -7.90
CA ASN A 209 -11.25 -13.93 -9.36
C ASN A 209 -11.16 -12.52 -9.97
N SER A 210 -11.22 -11.46 -9.15
CA SER A 210 -11.35 -10.08 -9.61
C SER A 210 -10.09 -9.23 -9.41
N ALA A 211 -8.90 -9.80 -9.64
CA ALA A 211 -7.64 -9.10 -9.46
C ALA A 211 -6.83 -9.05 -10.76
N GLN A 212 -6.21 -7.91 -11.05
CA GLN A 212 -5.25 -7.75 -12.15
C GLN A 212 -4.31 -6.57 -11.89
N PHE A 213 -3.03 -6.72 -12.23
CA PHE A 213 -2.10 -5.59 -12.26
C PHE A 213 -2.36 -4.68 -13.45
N TYR A 214 -1.99 -3.40 -13.33
CA TYR A 214 -2.04 -2.44 -14.43
C TYR A 214 -1.13 -2.89 -15.60
N PRO A 215 -1.56 -2.75 -16.86
CA PRO A 215 -2.89 -2.31 -17.30
C PRO A 215 -3.95 -3.42 -17.15
N VAL A 216 -5.14 -3.05 -16.68
CA VAL A 216 -6.28 -3.98 -16.60
C VAL A 216 -6.83 -4.22 -18.00
N THR A 217 -6.62 -5.43 -18.51
CA THR A 217 -7.02 -5.85 -19.86
C THR A 217 -8.29 -6.69 -19.89
N ARG A 218 -8.66 -7.34 -18.78
CA ARG A 218 -9.85 -8.17 -18.68
C ARG A 218 -11.14 -7.35 -18.78
N GLU A 219 -11.98 -7.66 -19.76
CA GLU A 219 -13.23 -6.93 -20.02
C GLU A 219 -14.20 -6.96 -18.83
N ASP A 220 -14.29 -8.09 -18.13
CA ASP A 220 -15.15 -8.26 -16.96
C ASP A 220 -14.71 -7.40 -15.76
N LEU A 221 -13.40 -7.11 -15.66
CA LEU A 221 -12.87 -6.19 -14.66
C LEU A 221 -13.07 -4.74 -15.11
N ARG A 222 -12.76 -4.43 -16.37
CA ARG A 222 -12.91 -3.08 -16.94
C ARG A 222 -14.34 -2.56 -16.83
N ALA A 223 -15.35 -3.40 -17.04
CA ALA A 223 -16.76 -3.04 -16.84
C ALA A 223 -17.10 -2.61 -15.40
N ARG A 224 -16.29 -3.05 -14.43
CA ARG A 224 -16.46 -2.78 -12.99
C ARG A 224 -15.42 -1.81 -12.41
N MET A 225 -14.46 -1.35 -13.22
CA MET A 225 -13.45 -0.39 -12.75
C MET A 225 -14.10 0.95 -12.38
N VAL A 226 -13.76 1.47 -11.20
CA VAL A 226 -14.18 2.81 -10.78
C VAL A 226 -13.38 3.88 -11.54
N ASP A 227 -12.07 3.66 -11.69
CA ASP A 227 -11.15 4.60 -12.33
C ASP A 227 -11.18 4.55 -13.87
N LEU A 228 -12.06 3.74 -14.50
CA LEU A 228 -12.26 3.78 -15.95
C LEU A 228 -13.49 4.60 -16.30
N ASN A 229 -13.29 5.92 -16.41
CA ASN A 229 -14.36 6.91 -16.53
C ASN A 229 -13.91 8.12 -17.38
N PRO A 230 -14.76 9.12 -17.69
CA PRO A 230 -14.39 10.26 -18.53
C PRO A 230 -13.23 11.11 -18.00
N ASP A 231 -13.04 11.17 -16.68
CA ASP A 231 -11.92 11.90 -16.06
C ASP A 231 -10.64 11.06 -16.03
N ASP A 232 -10.71 9.75 -16.25
CA ASP A 232 -9.57 8.83 -16.33
C ASP A 232 -9.81 7.76 -17.42
N PRO A 233 -9.77 8.14 -18.71
CA PRO A 233 -10.17 7.25 -19.80
C PRO A 233 -9.19 6.08 -20.02
N GLU A 234 -7.98 6.16 -19.46
CA GLU A 234 -6.97 5.10 -19.52
C GLU A 234 -7.04 4.16 -18.30
N GLY A 235 -7.79 4.49 -17.25
CA GLY A 235 -7.83 3.72 -16.02
C GLY A 235 -6.52 3.76 -15.24
N LEU A 236 -5.88 4.93 -15.18
CA LEU A 236 -4.58 5.12 -14.52
C LEU A 236 -4.70 5.17 -12.99
N GLY A 237 -5.89 5.34 -12.44
CA GLY A 237 -6.10 5.54 -11.01
C GLY A 237 -5.78 6.97 -10.58
N ARG A 238 -6.17 7.96 -11.38
CA ARG A 238 -5.84 9.39 -11.15
C ARG A 238 -6.39 9.89 -9.82
N ALA A 239 -7.64 9.57 -9.49
CA ALA A 239 -8.27 10.04 -8.26
C ALA A 239 -7.58 9.49 -6.99
N PRO A 240 -7.30 8.17 -6.85
CA PRO A 240 -6.53 7.67 -5.73
C PRO A 240 -5.14 8.33 -5.58
N LEU A 241 -4.49 8.73 -6.67
CA LEU A 241 -3.18 9.40 -6.65
C LEU A 241 -3.24 10.91 -6.39
N GLY A 242 -4.44 11.49 -6.24
CA GLY A 242 -4.62 12.95 -6.11
C GLY A 242 -4.54 13.73 -7.42
N GLY A 243 -4.43 13.02 -8.54
CA GLY A 243 -4.16 13.55 -9.89
C GLY A 243 -3.06 12.75 -10.60
N GLY A 244 -2.65 13.21 -11.78
CA GLY A 244 -1.55 12.58 -12.51
C GLY A 244 -1.93 11.23 -13.12
N GLY A 245 -1.24 10.15 -12.73
CA GLY A 245 -1.34 8.80 -13.32
C GLY A 245 -0.03 8.30 -13.99
N GLU A 246 1.00 9.14 -14.02
CA GLU A 246 2.27 8.88 -14.69
C GLU A 246 2.98 7.62 -14.19
N VAL A 247 2.84 7.31 -12.90
CA VAL A 247 3.45 6.12 -12.31
C VAL A 247 2.91 4.84 -12.93
N ASN A 248 1.61 4.75 -13.26
CA ASN A 248 1.07 3.60 -13.99
C ASN A 248 1.37 3.70 -15.49
N LYS A 249 1.19 4.89 -16.08
CA LYS A 249 1.35 5.12 -17.52
C LYS A 249 2.71 4.67 -18.06
N ARG A 250 3.77 4.74 -17.24
CA ARG A 250 5.16 4.44 -17.61
C ARG A 250 5.62 3.03 -17.26
N THR A 251 4.74 2.15 -16.78
CA THR A 251 5.13 0.83 -16.24
C THR A 251 4.87 -0.31 -17.21
N ARG A 252 5.80 -1.27 -17.27
CA ARG A 252 5.71 -2.52 -18.02
C ARG A 252 5.92 -3.70 -17.07
N GLY A 253 4.93 -4.57 -16.94
CA GLY A 253 4.96 -5.69 -15.98
C GLY A 253 4.29 -5.33 -14.66
N ASP A 254 4.41 -6.21 -13.68
CA ASP A 254 3.66 -6.15 -12.43
C ASP A 254 4.42 -5.36 -11.34
N PHE A 255 3.91 -4.18 -10.97
CA PHE A 255 4.54 -3.31 -9.98
C PHE A 255 3.99 -3.58 -8.58
N GLY A 256 4.72 -4.37 -7.79
CA GLY A 256 4.32 -4.78 -6.43
C GLY A 256 4.17 -3.64 -5.41
N GLY A 257 4.66 -2.45 -5.73
CA GLY A 257 4.50 -1.26 -4.90
C GLY A 257 3.16 -0.55 -5.09
N HIS A 258 2.50 -0.67 -6.25
CA HIS A 258 1.30 0.13 -6.51
C HIS A 258 0.31 -0.42 -7.55
N GLY A 259 0.65 -1.44 -8.34
CA GLY A 259 -0.02 -1.69 -9.62
C GLY A 259 -1.31 -2.51 -9.57
N LEU A 260 -1.76 -3.03 -8.41
CA LEU A 260 -2.87 -3.98 -8.36
C LEU A 260 -4.24 -3.29 -8.37
N PHE A 261 -5.18 -3.90 -9.09
CA PHE A 261 -6.61 -3.57 -9.04
C PHE A 261 -7.37 -4.75 -8.44
N MET A 262 -8.27 -4.46 -7.50
CA MET A 262 -9.07 -5.47 -6.78
C MET A 262 -10.29 -4.82 -6.11
N PRO A 263 -11.45 -5.51 -6.00
CA PRO A 263 -12.55 -5.04 -5.19
C PRO A 263 -12.22 -4.95 -3.69
N GLY A 264 -12.80 -3.96 -3.00
CA GLY A 264 -12.66 -3.84 -1.55
C GLY A 264 -13.15 -5.09 -0.79
N ALA A 265 -14.24 -5.71 -1.28
CA ALA A 265 -14.77 -6.95 -0.73
C ALA A 265 -13.87 -8.18 -0.93
N ASP A 266 -12.96 -8.14 -1.90
CA ASP A 266 -11.93 -9.18 -2.07
C ASP A 266 -10.69 -8.85 -1.24
N TYR A 267 -10.29 -7.57 -1.16
CA TYR A 267 -9.15 -7.15 -0.35
C TYR A 267 -9.36 -7.43 1.14
N VAL A 268 -10.57 -7.22 1.67
CA VAL A 268 -10.87 -7.52 3.09
C VAL A 268 -10.73 -9.01 3.42
N LYS A 269 -10.87 -9.93 2.44
CA LYS A 269 -10.64 -11.37 2.67
C LYS A 269 -9.16 -11.69 2.87
N VAL A 270 -8.26 -10.93 2.25
CA VAL A 270 -6.82 -11.03 2.53
C VAL A 270 -6.53 -10.53 3.93
N LEU A 271 -7.09 -9.37 4.32
CA LEU A 271 -6.97 -8.84 5.69
C LEU A 271 -7.51 -9.82 6.73
N HIS A 272 -8.66 -10.43 6.45
CA HIS A 272 -9.33 -11.41 7.32
C HIS A 272 -8.49 -12.68 7.50
N SER A 273 -7.91 -13.25 6.44
CA SER A 273 -7.05 -14.43 6.55
C SER A 273 -5.81 -14.17 7.43
N LEU A 274 -5.22 -12.96 7.33
CA LEU A 274 -4.12 -12.54 8.19
C LEU A 274 -4.57 -12.24 9.63
N LEU A 275 -5.75 -11.64 9.83
CA LEU A 275 -6.34 -11.41 11.15
C LEU A 275 -6.61 -12.73 11.89
N ALA A 276 -7.32 -13.64 11.21
CA ALA A 276 -7.69 -14.96 11.73
C ALA A 276 -6.51 -15.91 11.84
N ASN A 277 -5.38 -15.55 11.20
CA ASN A 277 -4.18 -16.36 11.11
C ASN A 277 -4.47 -17.81 10.69
N ASP A 278 -5.28 -17.97 9.64
CA ASP A 278 -5.98 -19.21 9.31
C ASP A 278 -5.17 -20.21 8.47
N GLY A 279 -3.91 -19.91 8.20
CA GLY A 279 -3.02 -20.79 7.43
C GLY A 279 -3.28 -20.83 5.92
N LYS A 280 -4.25 -20.07 5.39
CA LYS A 280 -4.57 -20.10 3.95
C LYS A 280 -3.51 -19.43 3.08
N LEU A 281 -2.91 -18.35 3.57
CA LEU A 281 -1.91 -17.57 2.84
C LEU A 281 -0.49 -17.85 3.29
N LEU A 282 -0.28 -17.91 4.61
CA LEU A 282 1.01 -18.05 5.27
C LEU A 282 0.82 -18.92 6.52
N LYS A 283 1.89 -19.58 6.97
CA LYS A 283 1.94 -20.29 8.25
C LYS A 283 1.74 -19.30 9.41
N PRO A 284 1.17 -19.76 10.53
CA PRO A 284 0.90 -18.88 11.67
C PRO A 284 2.09 -18.08 12.19
N ALA A 285 3.25 -18.71 12.32
CA ALA A 285 4.47 -18.04 12.78
C ALA A 285 4.96 -16.95 11.80
N THR A 286 4.74 -17.12 10.50
CA THR A 286 5.11 -16.14 9.49
C THR A 286 4.15 -14.94 9.52
N VAL A 287 2.86 -15.18 9.75
CA VAL A 287 1.91 -14.10 10.02
C VAL A 287 2.26 -13.38 11.31
N ASP A 288 2.61 -14.09 12.39
CA ASP A 288 3.00 -13.48 13.66
C ASP A 288 4.17 -12.50 13.50
N ASP A 289 5.19 -12.91 12.75
CA ASP A 289 6.37 -12.09 12.42
C ASP A 289 6.01 -10.80 11.68
N MET A 290 4.97 -10.79 10.82
CA MET A 290 4.53 -9.56 10.14
C MET A 290 4.18 -8.40 11.10
N PHE A 291 3.77 -8.73 12.32
CA PHE A 291 3.36 -7.79 13.36
C PHE A 291 4.44 -7.55 14.43
N GLU A 292 5.69 -7.89 14.12
CA GLU A 292 6.87 -7.50 14.90
C GLU A 292 7.52 -6.24 14.35
N HIS A 293 8.31 -5.56 15.19
CA HIS A 293 9.06 -4.40 14.74
C HIS A 293 10.36 -4.82 14.05
N HIS A 294 10.47 -4.56 12.74
CA HIS A 294 11.60 -5.03 11.91
C HIS A 294 12.64 -3.96 11.55
N LEU A 295 12.59 -2.78 12.16
CA LEU A 295 13.63 -1.77 11.94
C LEU A 295 14.76 -1.93 12.96
N SER A 296 16.00 -1.80 12.49
CA SER A 296 17.16 -1.64 13.37
C SER A 296 17.01 -0.36 14.20
N PRO A 297 17.69 -0.23 15.36
CA PRO A 297 17.62 1.01 16.15
C PRO A 297 17.94 2.29 15.35
N GLU A 298 18.89 2.20 14.40
CA GLU A 298 19.26 3.30 13.50
C GLU A 298 18.14 3.60 12.49
N ALA A 299 17.57 2.57 11.86
CA ALA A 299 16.44 2.72 10.94
C ALA A 299 15.18 3.22 11.66
N THR A 300 14.95 2.82 12.90
CA THR A 300 13.87 3.33 13.76
C THR A 300 14.04 4.81 14.01
N ALA A 301 15.26 5.29 14.30
CA ALA A 301 15.51 6.73 14.44
C ALA A 301 15.22 7.50 13.14
N GLY A 302 15.64 6.96 11.98
CA GLY A 302 15.30 7.51 10.66
C GLY A 302 13.79 7.55 10.39
N HIS A 303 13.08 6.49 10.77
CA HIS A 303 11.62 6.42 10.67
C HIS A 303 10.95 7.49 11.55
N GLN A 304 11.33 7.61 12.82
CA GLN A 304 10.77 8.64 13.71
C GLN A 304 11.03 10.06 13.18
N ALA A 305 12.23 10.31 12.62
CA ALA A 305 12.55 11.59 12.00
C ALA A 305 11.64 11.87 10.78
N ALA A 306 11.35 10.86 9.95
CA ALA A 306 10.42 11.00 8.83
C ALA A 306 8.98 11.28 9.29
N LEU A 307 8.53 10.66 10.39
CA LEU A 307 7.18 10.84 10.96
C LEU A 307 6.93 12.23 11.56
N VAL A 308 7.97 12.96 11.94
CA VAL A 308 7.86 14.35 12.42
C VAL A 308 8.17 15.40 11.34
N GLY A 309 8.63 14.95 10.16
CA GLY A 309 8.91 15.82 9.02
C GLY A 309 7.65 16.28 8.28
N PRO A 310 7.81 17.09 7.21
CA PRO A 310 6.68 17.66 6.45
C PRO A 310 5.72 16.62 5.84
N LEU A 311 6.22 15.44 5.52
CA LEU A 311 5.42 14.32 4.99
C LEU A 311 4.93 13.36 6.09
N GLY A 312 5.21 13.67 7.36
CA GLY A 312 4.88 12.82 8.50
C GLY A 312 3.39 12.51 8.61
N VAL A 313 2.51 13.43 8.21
CA VAL A 313 1.05 13.20 8.18
C VAL A 313 0.65 12.01 7.30
N PHE A 314 1.34 11.81 6.17
CA PHE A 314 1.10 10.68 5.28
C PHE A 314 1.66 9.38 5.87
N PHE A 315 2.89 9.44 6.40
CA PHE A 315 3.58 8.28 6.95
C PHE A 315 2.96 7.78 8.26
N ARG A 316 2.29 8.65 9.01
CA ARG A 316 1.57 8.27 10.24
C ARG A 316 0.26 7.55 9.97
N VAL A 317 -0.25 7.55 8.74
CA VAL A 317 -1.54 6.91 8.41
C VAL A 317 -2.61 7.23 9.46
N GLY A 318 -2.69 8.52 9.79
CA GLY A 318 -3.70 9.07 10.70
C GLY A 318 -3.54 8.76 12.18
N ILE A 319 -2.43 8.14 12.59
CA ILE A 319 -2.09 7.90 13.98
C ILE A 319 -1.58 9.20 14.61
N ASP A 320 -1.94 9.43 15.87
CA ASP A 320 -1.55 10.63 16.61
C ASP A 320 -0.02 10.76 16.69
N PRO A 321 0.55 11.99 16.60
CA PRO A 321 1.99 12.22 16.74
C PRO A 321 2.61 11.65 18.02
N GLY A 322 1.87 11.61 19.11
CA GLY A 322 2.30 11.10 20.41
C GLY A 322 2.33 9.57 20.52
N THR A 323 1.62 8.85 19.66
CA THR A 323 1.59 7.39 19.70
C THR A 323 2.89 6.78 19.17
N LYS A 324 3.46 5.84 19.95
CA LYS A 324 4.64 5.07 19.54
C LYS A 324 4.31 4.12 18.41
N VAL A 325 5.06 4.24 17.33
CA VAL A 325 4.91 3.39 16.14
C VAL A 325 6.27 2.90 15.66
N GLY A 326 6.28 1.69 15.13
CA GLY A 326 7.37 1.09 14.38
C GLY A 326 6.91 0.80 12.94
N HIS A 327 7.63 -0.10 12.30
CA HIS A 327 7.28 -0.65 11.00
C HIS A 327 7.41 -2.17 11.06
N GLY A 328 6.35 -2.87 10.65
CA GLY A 328 6.34 -4.32 10.48
C GLY A 328 6.60 -4.70 9.03
N LEU A 329 6.31 -5.95 8.68
CA LEU A 329 6.41 -6.39 7.28
C LEU A 329 5.18 -5.88 6.53
N SER A 330 5.37 -4.84 5.70
CA SER A 330 4.38 -4.13 4.83
C SER A 330 3.90 -2.75 5.31
N GLY A 331 3.94 -2.40 6.60
CA GLY A 331 3.27 -1.17 7.05
C GLY A 331 3.65 -0.70 8.45
N VAL A 332 3.01 0.40 8.85
CA VAL A 332 3.18 0.98 10.18
C VAL A 332 2.59 0.06 11.22
N LEU A 333 3.33 -0.12 12.32
CA LEU A 333 2.98 -1.00 13.42
C LEU A 333 2.84 -0.17 14.69
N LEU A 334 1.69 -0.25 15.36
CA LEU A 334 1.56 0.39 16.67
C LEU A 334 2.37 -0.37 17.73
N LEU A 335 3.08 0.35 18.60
CA LEU A 335 3.90 -0.20 19.68
C LEU A 335 3.30 0.05 21.08
N GLU A 336 2.08 0.58 21.12
CA GLU A 336 1.29 0.75 22.33
C GLU A 336 -0.20 0.78 21.97
N ASP A 337 -1.05 0.59 22.98
CA ASP A 337 -2.50 0.70 22.83
C ASP A 337 -2.96 2.14 22.67
N VAL A 338 -4.05 2.32 21.91
CA VAL A 338 -4.86 3.53 21.92
C VAL A 338 -6.27 3.16 22.35
N ASP A 339 -6.64 3.54 23.57
CA ASP A 339 -7.94 3.19 24.16
C ASP A 339 -9.12 3.53 23.24
N GLY A 340 -10.00 2.55 23.04
CA GLY A 340 -11.18 2.68 22.17
C GLY A 340 -10.87 2.70 20.67
N TRP A 341 -9.62 2.46 20.26
CA TRP A 341 -9.19 2.42 18.87
C TRP A 341 -8.17 1.29 18.65
N TYR A 342 -7.12 1.53 17.87
CA TYR A 342 -6.09 0.54 17.55
C TYR A 342 -5.38 0.01 18.80
N GLY A 343 -5.33 -1.31 18.91
CA GLY A 343 -4.53 -2.00 19.90
C GLY A 343 -3.05 -2.05 19.52
N GLU A 344 -2.20 -2.32 20.50
CA GLU A 344 -0.78 -2.62 20.28
C GLU A 344 -0.65 -3.69 19.20
N ARG A 345 0.34 -3.52 18.31
CA ARG A 345 0.60 -4.36 17.15
C ARG A 345 -0.49 -4.34 16.10
N THR A 346 -1.33 -3.31 16.06
CA THR A 346 -2.13 -3.05 14.85
C THR A 346 -1.19 -2.70 13.69
N LEU A 347 -1.32 -3.42 12.58
CA LEU A 347 -0.59 -3.14 11.33
C LEU A 347 -1.51 -2.36 10.39
N THR A 348 -1.04 -1.24 9.84
CA THR A 348 -1.84 -0.38 8.98
C THR A 348 -1.03 0.30 7.88
N TRP A 349 -1.67 0.49 6.73
CA TRP A 349 -1.16 1.30 5.64
C TRP A 349 -2.31 1.86 4.78
N GLY A 350 -2.02 2.30 3.57
CA GLY A 350 -3.03 2.82 2.65
C GLY A 350 -2.64 2.77 1.18
N GLY A 351 -3.53 3.29 0.36
CA GLY A 351 -3.41 3.37 -1.08
C GLY A 351 -3.61 4.81 -1.57
N GLY A 352 -2.55 5.41 -2.10
CA GLY A 352 -2.60 6.80 -2.56
C GLY A 352 -3.05 7.74 -1.44
N LEU A 353 -3.91 8.70 -1.79
CA LEU A 353 -4.52 9.61 -0.82
C LEU A 353 -5.82 9.05 -0.25
N THR A 354 -6.53 8.18 -0.98
CA THR A 354 -7.96 7.91 -0.75
C THR A 354 -8.28 6.61 -0.03
N GLN A 355 -7.29 5.74 0.20
CA GLN A 355 -7.53 4.43 0.80
C GLN A 355 -6.69 4.22 2.07
N THR A 356 -7.25 3.50 3.03
CA THR A 356 -6.55 3.03 4.23
C THR A 356 -7.07 1.66 4.63
N TRP A 357 -6.19 0.82 5.15
CA TRP A 357 -6.54 -0.48 5.72
C TRP A 357 -5.82 -0.70 7.05
N PHE A 358 -6.37 -1.55 7.90
CA PHE A 358 -5.74 -1.98 9.15
C PHE A 358 -6.06 -3.43 9.47
N ILE A 359 -5.18 -4.06 10.26
CA ILE A 359 -5.38 -5.36 10.89
C ILE A 359 -4.99 -5.21 12.36
N ASP A 360 -5.99 -5.25 13.24
CA ASP A 360 -5.85 -5.15 14.69
C ASP A 360 -6.17 -6.51 15.31
N ARG A 361 -5.11 -7.30 15.54
CA ARG A 361 -5.25 -8.65 16.11
C ARG A 361 -5.66 -8.62 17.58
N LYS A 362 -5.29 -7.57 18.31
CA LYS A 362 -5.59 -7.45 19.75
C LYS A 362 -7.07 -7.19 20.00
N ASN A 363 -7.69 -6.37 19.15
CA ASN A 363 -9.11 -6.04 19.26
C ASN A 363 -10.02 -6.85 18.32
N ASP A 364 -9.46 -7.86 17.65
CA ASP A 364 -10.15 -8.74 16.71
C ASP A 364 -10.94 -7.98 15.64
N LEU A 365 -10.25 -7.09 14.90
CA LEU A 365 -10.88 -6.28 13.86
C LEU A 365 -9.92 -5.97 12.72
N CYS A 366 -10.40 -6.10 11.48
CA CYS A 366 -9.69 -5.62 10.30
C CYS A 366 -10.65 -4.85 9.38
N GLY A 367 -10.10 -4.03 8.50
CA GLY A 367 -10.92 -3.37 7.49
C GLY A 367 -10.16 -2.54 6.48
N ILE A 368 -10.85 -2.20 5.41
CA ILE A 368 -10.43 -1.28 4.35
C ILE A 368 -11.53 -0.24 4.11
N GLY A 369 -11.10 1.02 4.02
CA GLY A 369 -11.94 2.13 3.59
C GLY A 369 -11.32 2.77 2.36
N ALA A 370 -12.08 2.82 1.26
CA ALA A 370 -11.65 3.37 -0.01
C ALA A 370 -12.61 4.46 -0.49
N VAL A 371 -12.15 5.72 -0.42
CA VAL A 371 -12.89 6.88 -0.92
C VAL A 371 -12.72 6.99 -2.44
N GLN A 372 -13.84 7.14 -3.16
CA GLN A 372 -13.85 7.35 -4.61
C GLN A 372 -13.96 8.87 -4.87
N ALA A 373 -12.82 9.57 -4.81
CA ALA A 373 -12.77 11.02 -4.89
C ALA A 373 -13.13 11.56 -6.29
N ALA A 374 -13.69 12.77 -6.35
CA ALA A 374 -13.80 13.52 -7.59
C ALA A 374 -12.46 14.25 -7.88
N LEU A 375 -12.19 14.55 -9.15
CA LEU A 375 -11.06 15.39 -9.54
C LEU A 375 -11.49 16.87 -9.69
N PRO A 376 -10.66 17.85 -9.26
CA PRO A 376 -9.41 17.69 -8.51
C PRO A 376 -9.66 17.21 -7.07
N VAL A 377 -8.76 16.35 -6.56
CA VAL A 377 -8.93 15.74 -5.25
C VAL A 377 -8.74 16.76 -4.13
N ASP A 378 -9.75 16.86 -3.26
CA ASP A 378 -9.66 17.58 -2.00
C ASP A 378 -8.97 16.70 -0.94
N SER A 379 -7.64 16.80 -0.87
CA SER A 379 -6.84 15.95 0.02
C SER A 379 -7.20 16.08 1.50
N GLN A 380 -7.67 17.25 1.93
CA GLN A 380 -8.08 17.49 3.31
C GLN A 380 -9.40 16.77 3.61
N GLU A 381 -10.39 16.89 2.72
CA GLU A 381 -11.67 16.19 2.84
C GLU A 381 -11.45 14.68 2.87
N VAL A 382 -10.63 14.16 1.95
CA VAL A 382 -10.32 12.73 1.89
C VAL A 382 -9.63 12.24 3.17
N GLU A 383 -8.72 13.01 3.76
CA GLU A 383 -8.09 12.64 5.03
C GLU A 383 -9.11 12.60 6.19
N VAL A 384 -10.04 13.56 6.24
CA VAL A 384 -11.15 13.55 7.20
C VAL A 384 -11.99 12.30 7.04
N LEU A 385 -12.39 11.94 5.82
CA LEU A 385 -13.19 10.75 5.55
C LEU A 385 -12.48 9.44 5.92
N LYS A 386 -11.17 9.33 5.65
CA LYS A 386 -10.37 8.18 6.11
C LYS A 386 -10.31 8.12 7.63
N GLN A 387 -10.19 9.25 8.33
CA GLN A 387 -10.26 9.29 9.79
C GLN A 387 -11.63 8.88 10.31
N THR A 388 -12.71 9.38 9.71
CA THR A 388 -14.07 8.98 10.04
C THR A 388 -14.21 7.46 9.93
N PHE A 389 -13.79 6.85 8.82
CA PHE A 389 -13.79 5.39 8.70
C PHE A 389 -13.00 4.71 9.82
N ARG A 390 -11.73 5.11 10.03
CA ARG A 390 -10.85 4.46 11.02
C ARG A 390 -11.40 4.51 12.43
N ARG A 391 -12.12 5.57 12.81
CA ARG A 391 -12.67 5.75 14.17
C ARG A 391 -14.07 5.15 14.30
N ASP A 392 -14.94 5.43 13.34
CA ASP A 392 -16.35 5.04 13.42
C ASP A 392 -16.54 3.53 13.33
N ILE A 393 -15.65 2.81 12.63
CA ILE A 393 -15.73 1.35 12.57
C ILE A 393 -15.49 0.69 13.95
N TYR A 394 -14.62 1.26 14.78
CA TYR A 394 -14.39 0.82 16.16
C TYR A 394 -15.60 1.11 17.05
N ARG A 395 -16.26 2.26 16.85
CA ARG A 395 -17.51 2.57 17.54
C ARG A 395 -18.60 1.54 17.19
N LYS A 396 -18.81 1.26 15.90
CA LYS A 396 -19.78 0.26 15.42
C LYS A 396 -19.46 -1.14 15.94
N HIS A 397 -18.19 -1.55 15.93
CA HIS A 397 -17.77 -2.84 16.49
C HIS A 397 -18.02 -2.93 17.99
N SER A 398 -17.72 -1.87 18.74
CA SER A 398 -17.96 -1.81 20.20
C SER A 398 -19.45 -1.81 20.55
N GLU A 399 -20.28 -1.11 19.77
CA GLU A 399 -21.74 -1.16 19.89
C GLU A 399 -22.29 -2.55 19.62
N TRP A 400 -21.82 -3.21 18.56
CA TRP A 400 -22.20 -4.57 18.23
C TRP A 400 -21.81 -5.55 19.35
N LYS A 401 -20.59 -5.46 19.90
CA LYS A 401 -20.14 -6.30 21.02
C LYS A 401 -21.05 -6.15 22.23
N ARG A 402 -21.40 -4.92 22.63
CA ARG A 402 -22.33 -4.67 23.76
C ARG A 402 -23.73 -5.26 23.54
N GLN A 403 -24.15 -5.45 22.29
CA GLN A 403 -25.46 -6.01 21.96
C GLN A 403 -25.46 -7.53 21.79
N ASN A 404 -24.30 -8.14 21.49
CA ASN A 404 -24.21 -9.53 21.04
C ASN A 404 -23.21 -10.40 21.82
N GLN A 405 -22.42 -9.81 22.72
CA GLN A 405 -21.53 -10.52 23.64
C GLN A 405 -21.98 -10.25 25.08
N PRO A 406 -22.32 -11.29 25.87
CA PRO A 406 -22.81 -11.14 27.25
C PRO A 406 -21.75 -10.69 28.25
#